data_AF-A0A672K3X8-F1
#
_entry.id   AF-A0A672K3X8-F1
#
_cell.length_a   1.000
_cell.length_b   1.000
_cell.length_c   1.000
_cell.angle_alpha   90.00
_cell.angle_beta   90.00
_cell.angle_gamma   90.00
#
_symmetry.space_group_name_H-M   'P 1'
#
loop_
_entity.id
_entity.type
_entity.pdbx_description
1 polymer ?
#
loop_
_entity_poly.entity_id
_entity_poly.type
_entity_poly.pdbx_seq_one_letter_code
_entity_poly.pdbx_strand_id
1 'polypeptide(L)'
;MIRSKGFRHTQTLLKYYNEWEQAKCTFWWNESCLLKSVARRNLATGKNVTQSSTYGLWSAEQAIDSNPGFRKSWSSCSSTDNQTNPWWRVDLSSVYRVNRVVITNRLDCCPERINGAEIHPLSVGRYVNLFIPGDSKYLTLCEVEVYGEGGIKQADLVF
;
A
#
# COMPACT_ATOMS: atom_id res chain seq x y z
N MET A 1 -2.35 -15.17 -0.13
CA MET A 1 -2.64 -15.27 -1.59
C MET A 1 -3.24 -13.95 -2.11
N ILE A 2 -2.69 -13.34 -3.16
CA ILE A 2 -3.20 -12.09 -3.78
C ILE A 2 -4.58 -12.40 -4.39
N ARG A 3 -5.64 -11.69 -3.97
CA ARG A 3 -6.99 -11.88 -4.52
C ARG A 3 -7.51 -10.58 -5.12
N SER A 4 -7.72 -10.56 -6.43
CA SER A 4 -8.54 -9.56 -7.10
C SER A 4 -10.02 -9.92 -6.91
N LYS A 5 -10.83 -8.98 -6.43
CA LYS A 5 -12.29 -9.10 -6.50
C LYS A 5 -12.78 -8.18 -7.62
N GLY A 6 -13.37 -8.76 -8.66
CA GLY A 6 -14.00 -8.01 -9.73
C GLY A 6 -15.25 -7.29 -9.23
N PHE A 7 -15.29 -5.98 -9.41
CA PHE A 7 -16.49 -5.15 -9.29
C PHE A 7 -16.54 -4.20 -10.49
N ARG A 8 -17.72 -4.11 -11.11
CA ARG A 8 -17.97 -3.40 -12.38
C ARG A 8 -17.64 -1.90 -12.23
N HIS A 9 -16.86 -1.37 -13.17
CA HIS A 9 -16.54 0.05 -13.37
C HIS A 9 -15.83 0.83 -12.23
N THR A 10 -15.20 0.17 -11.26
CA THR A 10 -14.69 0.83 -10.04
C THR A 10 -13.26 0.39 -9.68
N GLN A 11 -12.38 1.35 -9.37
CA GLN A 11 -11.05 1.22 -8.73
C GLN A 11 -10.40 -0.17 -8.79
N THR A 12 -9.35 -0.35 -9.60
CA THR A 12 -8.43 -1.49 -9.43
C THR A 12 -7.71 -1.33 -8.10
N LEU A 13 -8.28 -1.90 -7.04
CA LEU A 13 -7.68 -1.95 -5.72
C LEU A 13 -6.87 -3.24 -5.61
N LEU A 14 -5.54 -3.12 -5.67
CA LEU A 14 -4.67 -4.20 -5.24
C LEU A 14 -4.66 -4.18 -3.71
N LYS A 15 -5.03 -5.32 -3.11
CA LYS A 15 -5.12 -5.47 -1.66
C LYS A 15 -4.23 -6.61 -1.22
N TYR A 16 -3.27 -6.29 -0.36
CA TYR A 16 -2.56 -7.28 0.44
C TYR A 16 -3.30 -7.45 1.78
N TYR A 17 -3.48 -8.70 2.20
CA TYR A 17 -4.00 -9.07 3.52
C TYR A 17 -3.09 -10.14 4.11
N ASN A 18 -2.69 -9.98 5.38
CA ASN A 18 -2.05 -11.06 6.10
C ASN A 18 -3.12 -12.07 6.59
N GLU A 19 -2.88 -13.37 6.40
CA GLU A 19 -3.86 -14.44 6.71
C GLU A 19 -4.06 -14.67 8.23
N TRP A 20 -3.27 -13.98 9.07
CA TRP A 20 -3.29 -14.07 10.53
C TRP A 20 -4.36 -13.18 11.23
N GLU A 21 -5.20 -12.47 10.47
CA GLU A 21 -6.16 -11.49 11.04
C GLU A 21 -7.65 -11.79 10.83
N GLN A 22 -8.03 -12.95 10.30
CA GLN A 22 -9.45 -13.32 10.36
C GLN A 22 -9.91 -13.77 11.76
N ALA A 23 -8.98 -13.88 12.74
CA ALA A 23 -9.30 -14.30 14.10
C ALA A 23 -8.44 -13.57 15.15
N LYS A 24 -8.89 -12.40 15.61
CA LYS A 24 -8.43 -11.84 16.90
C LYS A 24 -9.63 -11.25 17.68
N CYS A 25 -10.53 -12.11 18.15
CA CYS A 25 -11.33 -11.78 19.32
C CYS A 25 -10.41 -11.96 20.54
N THR A 26 -10.06 -10.87 21.23
CA THR A 26 -9.08 -10.93 22.33
C THR A 26 -9.68 -10.91 23.73
N PHE A 27 -10.99 -10.67 23.92
CA PHE A 27 -11.64 -10.82 25.23
C PHE A 27 -13.12 -11.23 25.10
N TRP A 28 -13.54 -12.18 25.94
CA TRP A 28 -14.90 -12.70 26.05
C TRP A 28 -15.63 -12.03 27.22
N TRP A 29 -16.67 -11.25 26.94
CA TRP A 29 -17.80 -11.04 27.84
C TRP A 29 -19.07 -10.95 26.98
N ASN A 30 -20.06 -11.80 27.27
CA ASN A 30 -21.41 -11.82 26.68
C ASN A 30 -21.51 -11.81 25.13
N GLU A 31 -21.11 -12.93 24.50
CA GLU A 31 -21.48 -13.37 23.13
C GLU A 31 -21.38 -12.38 21.95
N SER A 32 -20.73 -11.23 22.11
CA SER A 32 -20.46 -10.28 21.02
C SER A 32 -18.97 -9.93 20.97
N CYS A 33 -18.33 -10.23 19.84
CA CYS A 33 -16.93 -9.86 19.62
C CYS A 33 -16.84 -8.34 19.42
N LEU A 34 -16.40 -7.62 20.45
CA LEU A 34 -16.04 -6.21 20.31
C LEU A 34 -14.74 -6.12 19.51
N LEU A 35 -14.84 -5.72 18.24
CA LEU A 35 -13.69 -5.23 17.49
C LEU A 35 -13.06 -4.11 18.31
N LYS A 36 -11.87 -4.34 18.89
CA LYS A 36 -11.00 -3.22 19.28
C LYS A 36 -10.82 -2.41 18.01
N SER A 37 -11.47 -1.24 17.94
CA SER A 37 -11.28 -0.32 16.84
C SER A 37 -9.87 0.26 16.99
N VAL A 38 -8.87 -0.50 16.55
CA VAL A 38 -7.56 0.07 16.25
C VAL A 38 -7.87 1.16 15.26
N ALA A 39 -7.62 2.41 15.65
CA ALA A 39 -7.79 3.56 14.77
C ALA A 39 -7.07 3.20 13.47
N ARG A 40 -7.84 3.08 12.38
CA ARG A 40 -7.32 2.72 11.06
C ARG A 40 -6.58 3.93 10.48
N ARG A 41 -5.48 4.30 11.11
CA ARG A 41 -4.60 5.36 10.64
C ARG A 41 -3.76 4.79 9.50
N ASN A 42 -3.75 5.49 8.37
CA ASN A 42 -2.78 5.21 7.31
C ASN A 42 -1.37 5.50 7.85
N LEU A 43 -0.54 4.46 7.92
CA LEU A 43 0.83 4.52 8.40
C LEU A 43 1.77 5.16 7.36
N ALA A 44 1.38 5.19 6.09
CA ALA A 44 2.19 5.69 4.98
C ALA A 44 2.10 7.21 4.79
N THR A 45 1.03 7.86 5.26
CA THR A 45 0.85 9.31 5.07
C THR A 45 1.98 10.12 5.68
N GLY A 46 2.58 11.01 4.88
CA GLY A 46 3.67 11.89 5.29
C GLY A 46 4.98 11.17 5.63
N LYS A 47 5.14 9.92 5.17
CA LYS A 47 6.39 9.15 5.31
C LYS A 47 7.38 9.46 4.21
N ASN A 48 8.61 8.97 4.39
CA ASN A 48 9.61 9.07 3.35
C ASN A 48 9.37 7.97 2.30
N VAL A 49 9.38 8.36 1.03
CA VAL A 49 9.10 7.47 -0.10
C VAL A 49 10.15 7.64 -1.18
N THR A 50 10.38 6.56 -1.91
CA THR A 50 11.31 6.55 -3.04
C THR A 50 10.75 5.68 -4.15
N GLN A 51 11.09 6.00 -5.38
CA GLN A 51 10.75 5.22 -6.56
C GLN A 51 11.95 5.09 -7.48
N SER A 52 11.93 4.09 -8.36
CA SER A 52 13.06 3.72 -9.21
C SER A 52 13.48 4.82 -10.19
N SER A 53 12.52 5.59 -10.67
CA SER A 53 12.68 6.75 -11.57
C SER A 53 11.44 7.63 -11.46
N THR A 54 11.50 8.86 -11.96
CA THR A 54 10.39 9.81 -11.88
C THR A 54 10.03 10.33 -13.25
N TYR A 55 8.81 10.03 -13.69
CA TYR A 55 8.28 10.54 -14.94
C TYR A 55 7.81 11.99 -14.79
N GLY A 56 8.62 12.95 -15.24
CA GLY A 56 8.29 14.37 -15.20
C GLY A 56 8.05 14.88 -13.78
N LEU A 57 6.83 15.31 -13.48
CA LEU A 57 6.42 15.85 -12.17
C LEU A 57 5.69 14.81 -11.27
N TRP A 58 5.73 13.52 -11.64
CA TRP A 58 4.95 12.46 -11.00
C TRP A 58 5.75 11.80 -9.88
N SER A 59 6.03 12.57 -8.83
CA SER A 59 6.93 12.20 -7.74
C SER A 59 6.36 11.12 -6.82
N ALA A 60 7.23 10.41 -6.10
CA ALA A 60 6.85 9.29 -5.24
C ALA A 60 5.86 9.69 -4.13
N GLU A 61 5.96 10.93 -3.64
CA GLU A 61 5.20 11.49 -2.51
C GLU A 61 3.71 11.62 -2.82
N GLN A 62 3.35 11.78 -4.09
CA GLN A 62 1.95 11.87 -4.52
C GLN A 62 1.17 10.59 -4.22
N ALA A 63 1.84 9.44 -4.09
CA ALA A 63 1.18 8.20 -3.72
C ALA A 63 0.79 8.11 -2.22
N ILE A 64 1.18 9.07 -1.37
CA ILE A 64 0.89 9.05 0.08
C ILE A 64 0.40 10.42 0.59
N ASP A 65 -0.08 11.27 -0.31
CA ASP A 65 -0.49 12.65 -0.02
C ASP A 65 -1.94 12.74 0.53
N SER A 66 -2.61 11.60 0.76
CA SER A 66 -4.02 11.51 1.17
C SER A 66 -5.00 12.10 0.15
N ASN A 67 -4.61 12.14 -1.12
CA ASN A 67 -5.44 12.54 -2.24
C ASN A 67 -5.48 11.41 -3.28
N PRO A 68 -6.45 10.48 -3.18
CA PRO A 68 -6.47 9.25 -3.97
C PRO A 68 -6.78 9.40 -5.47
N GLY A 69 -6.36 10.48 -6.12
CA GLY A 69 -6.52 10.71 -7.54
C GLY A 69 -7.87 11.31 -7.96
N PHE A 70 -8.79 11.54 -7.02
CA PHE A 70 -10.16 11.98 -7.33
C PHE A 70 -10.44 13.47 -7.13
N ARG A 71 -9.68 14.16 -6.28
CA ARG A 71 -9.98 15.56 -5.90
C ARG A 71 -9.24 16.59 -6.73
N LYS A 72 -8.07 16.24 -7.28
CA LYS A 72 -7.27 17.12 -8.16
C LYS A 72 -6.74 16.30 -9.35
N SER A 73 -7.08 16.75 -10.55
CA SER A 73 -6.73 16.16 -11.85
C SER A 73 -5.22 16.08 -12.08
N TRP A 74 -4.80 15.01 -12.79
CA TRP A 74 -3.49 14.68 -13.40
C TRP A 74 -2.20 14.79 -12.56
N SER A 75 -2.19 15.47 -11.41
CA SER A 75 -0.99 15.73 -10.60
C SER A 75 -1.04 15.09 -9.21
N SER A 76 -1.76 13.99 -9.07
CA SER A 76 -2.06 13.34 -7.78
C SER A 76 -1.60 11.90 -7.71
N CYS A 77 -0.86 11.42 -8.72
CA CYS A 77 -0.33 10.07 -8.74
C CYS A 77 1.18 10.10 -8.97
N SER A 78 1.91 9.19 -8.33
CA SER A 78 3.29 8.93 -8.66
C SER A 78 3.40 8.12 -9.96
N SER A 79 4.47 8.28 -10.71
CA SER A 79 4.78 7.41 -11.85
C SER A 79 6.27 7.33 -12.12
N THR A 80 6.72 6.12 -12.46
CA THR A 80 8.06 5.88 -13.00
C THR A 80 8.12 6.16 -14.48
N ASP A 81 9.34 6.28 -15.02
CA ASP A 81 9.60 6.18 -16.45
C ASP A 81 9.33 4.75 -16.97
N ASN A 82 9.37 4.61 -18.29
CA ASN A 82 9.33 3.31 -18.95
C ASN A 82 10.64 2.57 -18.70
N GLN A 83 10.62 1.51 -17.89
CA GLN A 83 11.85 0.80 -17.53
C GLN A 83 11.59 -0.69 -17.22
N THR A 84 12.67 -1.43 -17.07
CA THR A 84 12.65 -2.80 -16.54
C THR A 84 12.46 -2.76 -15.02
N ASN A 85 11.54 -3.60 -14.52
CA ASN A 85 11.27 -3.80 -13.09
C ASN A 85 11.09 -2.49 -12.27
N PRO A 86 10.18 -1.56 -12.65
CA PRO A 86 9.93 -0.35 -11.88
C PRO A 86 9.45 -0.68 -10.47
N TRP A 87 9.88 0.11 -9.49
CA TRP A 87 9.58 -0.10 -8.09
C TRP A 87 9.28 1.20 -7.33
N TRP A 88 8.50 1.08 -6.27
CA TRP A 88 8.17 2.13 -5.31
C TRP A 88 8.28 1.57 -3.89
N ARG A 89 8.79 2.37 -2.96
CA ARG A 89 9.03 1.98 -1.57
C ARG A 89 8.64 3.10 -0.61
N VAL A 90 7.94 2.73 0.46
CA VAL A 90 7.73 3.59 1.63
C VAL A 90 8.55 3.11 2.83
N ASP A 91 9.16 4.07 3.54
CA ASP A 91 9.79 3.90 4.84
C ASP A 91 8.83 4.34 5.96
N LEU A 92 8.27 3.39 6.71
CA LEU A 92 7.32 3.64 7.80
C LEU A 92 7.95 4.30 9.04
N SER A 93 9.27 4.54 9.03
CA SER A 93 10.10 5.12 10.11
C SER A 93 10.26 4.23 11.35
N SER A 94 9.45 3.20 11.52
CA SER A 94 9.54 2.22 12.60
C SER A 94 9.08 0.85 12.08
N VAL A 95 9.27 -0.19 12.88
CA VAL A 95 8.84 -1.55 12.53
C VAL A 95 7.37 -1.72 12.91
N TYR A 96 6.57 -2.14 11.93
CA TYR A 96 5.15 -2.42 12.09
C TYR A 96 4.84 -3.84 11.65
N ARG A 97 3.84 -4.44 12.28
CA ARG A 97 3.15 -5.60 11.75
C ARG A 97 2.11 -5.11 10.73
N VAL A 98 2.41 -5.28 9.45
CA VAL A 98 1.55 -4.80 8.36
C VAL A 98 0.41 -5.79 8.13
N ASN A 99 -0.82 -5.30 8.24
CA ASN A 99 -2.03 -6.12 8.12
C ASN A 99 -2.71 -5.99 6.77
N ARG A 100 -2.78 -4.75 6.27
CA ARG A 100 -3.46 -4.45 5.01
C ARG A 100 -2.72 -3.36 4.26
N VAL A 101 -2.51 -3.58 2.98
CA VAL A 101 -2.08 -2.53 2.04
C VAL A 101 -3.19 -2.33 1.02
N VAL A 102 -3.56 -1.08 0.77
CA VAL A 102 -4.56 -0.70 -0.23
C VAL A 102 -3.89 0.21 -1.24
N ILE A 103 -3.98 -0.16 -2.51
CA ILE A 103 -3.44 0.66 -3.60
C ILE A 103 -4.61 1.20 -4.42
N THR A 104 -4.62 2.50 -4.64
CA THR A 104 -5.53 3.17 -5.58
C THR A 104 -4.78 3.40 -6.88
N ASN A 105 -5.26 2.75 -7.95
CA ASN A 105 -4.74 2.90 -9.30
C ASN A 105 -5.26 4.17 -9.98
N ARG A 106 -4.59 4.57 -11.07
CA ARG A 106 -5.05 5.60 -12.01
C ARG A 106 -6.32 5.15 -12.74
N LEU A 107 -7.29 6.04 -12.89
CA LEU A 107 -8.63 5.72 -13.46
C LEU A 107 -9.02 6.52 -14.69
N ASP A 108 -8.38 7.66 -14.94
CA ASP A 108 -8.65 8.51 -16.10
C ASP A 108 -8.06 7.93 -17.39
N CYS A 109 -6.99 7.15 -17.32
CA CYS A 109 -6.53 6.30 -18.41
C CYS A 109 -5.58 5.18 -17.91
N CYS A 110 -5.43 4.17 -18.74
CA CYS A 110 -4.43 3.10 -18.62
C CYS A 110 -4.44 2.31 -17.29
N PRO A 111 -5.60 1.91 -16.73
CA PRO A 111 -5.64 1.14 -15.50
C PRO A 111 -4.91 -0.21 -15.61
N GLU A 112 -4.75 -0.74 -16.82
CA GLU A 112 -4.05 -1.99 -17.11
C GLU A 112 -2.53 -1.96 -16.81
N ARG A 113 -1.91 -0.78 -16.67
CA ARG A 113 -0.47 -0.66 -16.40
C ARG A 113 -0.05 -1.28 -15.07
N ILE A 114 -0.97 -1.34 -14.10
CA ILE A 114 -0.73 -1.96 -12.80
C ILE A 114 -0.81 -3.50 -12.85
N ASN A 115 -1.19 -4.08 -13.99
CA ASN A 115 -1.31 -5.53 -14.13
C ASN A 115 0.04 -6.22 -13.91
N GLY A 116 0.03 -7.23 -13.05
CA GLY A 116 1.24 -7.94 -12.65
C GLY A 116 2.03 -7.26 -11.54
N ALA A 117 1.54 -6.15 -10.97
CA ALA A 117 2.18 -5.54 -9.81
C ALA A 117 2.16 -6.49 -8.62
N GLU A 118 3.32 -6.63 -7.98
CA GLU A 118 3.53 -7.43 -6.80
C GLU A 118 3.78 -6.52 -5.59
N ILE A 119 3.12 -6.84 -4.48
CA ILE A 119 3.35 -6.18 -3.19
C ILE A 119 4.13 -7.17 -2.35
N HIS A 120 5.32 -6.76 -1.90
CA HIS A 120 6.20 -7.58 -1.05
C HIS A 120 6.36 -6.90 0.31
N PRO A 121 5.31 -6.86 1.14
CA PRO A 121 5.44 -6.41 2.52
C PRO A 121 6.01 -7.56 3.35
N LEU A 122 7.03 -7.28 4.16
CA LEU A 122 7.34 -8.17 5.28
C LEU A 122 6.18 -8.07 6.27
N SER A 123 5.66 -9.22 6.73
CA SER A 123 4.54 -9.24 7.69
C SER A 123 4.85 -8.43 8.96
N VAL A 124 6.13 -8.36 9.32
CA VAL A 124 6.70 -7.42 10.29
C VAL A 124 7.89 -6.73 9.62
N GLY A 125 7.87 -5.41 9.50
CA GLY A 125 8.92 -4.67 8.82
C GLY A 125 8.75 -3.16 8.86
N ARG A 126 9.82 -2.47 8.46
CA ARG A 126 9.86 -1.00 8.32
C ARG A 126 9.49 -0.52 6.91
N TYR A 127 9.65 -1.38 5.91
CA TYR A 127 9.48 -1.03 4.50
C TYR A 127 8.33 -1.81 3.88
N VAL A 128 7.60 -1.14 2.98
CA VAL A 128 6.66 -1.78 2.05
C VAL A 128 7.13 -1.48 0.64
N ASN A 129 7.31 -2.54 -0.14
CA ASN A 129 7.80 -2.47 -1.52
C ASN A 129 6.69 -2.88 -2.49
N LEU A 130 6.53 -2.10 -3.55
CA LEU A 130 5.71 -2.40 -4.71
C LEU A 130 6.62 -2.44 -5.93
N PHE A 131 6.51 -3.46 -6.77
CA PHE A 131 7.21 -3.47 -8.05
C PHE A 131 6.39 -4.21 -9.11
N ILE A 132 6.68 -3.95 -10.38
CA ILE A 132 6.09 -4.68 -11.51
C ILE A 132 7.21 -5.37 -12.25
N PRO A 133 7.28 -6.71 -12.26
CA PRO A 133 8.30 -7.41 -13.03
C PRO A 133 8.08 -7.27 -14.54
N GLY A 134 9.18 -7.33 -15.27
CA GLY A 134 9.22 -7.35 -16.73
C GLY A 134 9.79 -6.07 -17.34
N ASP A 135 9.95 -6.12 -18.65
CA ASP A 135 10.48 -5.02 -19.44
C ASP A 135 9.38 -4.07 -19.89
N SER A 136 9.80 -2.83 -20.15
CA SER A 136 8.94 -1.75 -20.63
C SER A 136 7.67 -1.53 -19.79
N LYS A 137 7.85 -1.40 -18.48
CA LYS A 137 6.76 -1.18 -17.51
C LYS A 137 6.77 0.23 -16.96
N TYR A 138 5.57 0.69 -16.59
CA TYR A 138 5.34 1.87 -15.79
C TYR A 138 4.70 1.44 -14.46
N LEU A 139 5.15 1.98 -13.35
CA LEU A 139 4.46 1.84 -12.07
C LEU A 139 3.80 3.18 -11.73
N THR A 140 2.47 3.23 -11.80
CA THR A 140 1.68 4.43 -11.47
C THR A 140 0.80 4.16 -10.26
N LEU A 141 0.88 5.01 -9.24
CA LEU A 141 0.19 4.84 -7.95
C LEU A 141 -0.45 6.16 -7.53
N CYS A 142 -1.76 6.16 -7.31
CA CYS A 142 -2.49 7.37 -6.91
C CYS A 142 -2.71 7.47 -5.40
N GLU A 143 -2.77 6.34 -4.71
CA GLU A 143 -2.68 6.31 -3.24
C GLU A 143 -2.18 4.95 -2.81
N VAL A 144 -1.34 4.91 -1.79
CA VAL A 144 -0.92 3.70 -1.09
C VAL A 144 -1.20 3.90 0.39
N GLU A 145 -2.17 3.14 0.87
CA GLU A 145 -2.53 3.14 2.27
C GLU A 145 -2.00 1.88 2.95
N VAL A 146 -1.22 2.07 4.01
CA VAL A 146 -0.66 0.97 4.80
C VAL A 146 -1.32 0.97 6.17
N TYR A 147 -1.90 -0.16 6.54
CA TYR A 147 -2.56 -0.37 7.81
C TYR A 147 -1.88 -1.53 8.55
N GLY A 148 -1.65 -1.34 9.84
CA GLY A 148 -0.99 -2.33 10.68
C GLY A 148 -0.95 -1.93 12.13
N GLU A 149 -0.39 -2.81 12.96
CA GLU A 149 -0.18 -2.60 14.39
C GLU A 149 1.32 -2.43 14.64
N GLY A 150 1.73 -1.44 15.43
CA GLY A 150 3.15 -1.29 15.75
C GLY A 150 3.59 0.09 16.22
N GLY A 151 4.90 0.33 16.06
CA GLY A 151 5.72 1.14 16.96
C GLY A 151 6.63 0.24 17.84
N ILE A 152 6.99 -0.95 17.32
CA ILE A 152 7.77 -1.97 18.02
C ILE A 152 9.15 -1.37 18.28
N LYS A 153 9.51 -1.18 19.55
CA LYS A 153 10.88 -0.76 19.89
C LYS A 153 11.79 -1.95 19.63
N GLN A 154 13.06 -1.69 19.27
CA GLN A 154 14.06 -2.76 19.04
C GLN A 154 14.11 -3.78 20.20
N ALA A 155 13.79 -3.33 21.43
CA ALA A 155 13.72 -4.15 22.64
C ALA A 155 12.57 -5.19 22.68
N ASP A 156 11.55 -5.05 21.84
CA ASP A 156 10.39 -5.95 21.80
C ASP A 156 10.53 -7.04 20.71
N LEU A 157 11.59 -6.99 19.89
CA LEU A 157 11.97 -8.03 18.93
C LEU A 157 12.82 -9.08 19.66
N VAL A 158 12.16 -9.97 20.41
CA VAL A 158 12.81 -11.17 20.96
C VAL A 158 12.82 -12.23 19.86
N PHE A 159 14.02 -12.58 19.39
CA PHE A 159 14.26 -13.69 18.47
C PHE A 159 14.30 -15.02 19.23
#